data_AF-A0A7C2R3U5-F1
#
_entry.id   AF-A0A7C2R3U5-F1
#
_cell.length_a   1.000
_cell.length_b   1.000
_cell.length_c   1.000
_cell.angle_alpha   90.00
_cell.angle_beta   90.00
_cell.angle_gamma   90.00
#
_symmetry.space_group_name_H-M   'P 1'
#
loop_
_entity.id
_entity.type
_entity.pdbx_description
1 polymer ?
#
loop_
_entity_poly.entity_id
_entity_poly.type
_entity_poly.pdbx_seq_one_letter_code
_entity_poly.pdbx_strand_id
1 'polypeptide(L)'
;LPENIPRIALVDTYCDEKIEAVWAAETIKDLNGVRIDTPKSRRGDIRKIVEEVRWELDIRGYKNVKIFVSGGINEEDIVNLKLADGFGVGTSISAASTIDFALDIVEIDGMPVAKRGKLGGKKFVYRCPTCLTVQVIHEKEKEKPACNKCSNTMEEILLPLIKNGKLVAELPEAEKIREKVLEQLKI
;
A
#
# COMPACT_ATOMS: atom_id res chain seq x y z
N LEU A 1 -12.28 -27.21 7.36
CA LEU A 1 -12.10 -26.09 6.42
C LEU A 1 -11.93 -26.67 5.03
N PRO A 2 -12.55 -26.08 4.00
CA PRO A 2 -12.26 -26.41 2.60
C PRO A 2 -10.75 -26.44 2.32
N GLU A 3 -10.28 -27.35 1.47
CA GLU A 3 -8.85 -27.56 1.20
C GLU A 3 -8.16 -26.32 0.61
N ASN A 4 -8.91 -25.44 -0.06
CA ASN A 4 -8.41 -24.21 -0.66
C ASN A 4 -8.16 -23.07 0.35
N ILE A 5 -8.48 -23.25 1.64
CA ILE A 5 -8.24 -22.23 2.68
C ILE A 5 -6.90 -22.54 3.37
N PRO A 6 -5.90 -21.63 3.29
CA PRO A 6 -4.63 -21.81 3.99
C PRO A 6 -4.82 -21.93 5.51
N ARG A 7 -4.15 -22.91 6.11
CA ARG A 7 -4.09 -23.13 7.56
C ARG A 7 -2.88 -22.40 8.12
N ILE A 8 -3.14 -21.32 8.87
CA ILE A 8 -2.10 -20.53 9.54
C ILE A 8 -2.37 -20.59 11.04
N ALA A 9 -1.45 -21.16 11.81
CA ALA A 9 -1.59 -21.28 13.27
C ALA A 9 -1.08 -20.02 13.98
N LEU A 10 -1.84 -19.47 14.94
CA LEU A 10 -1.34 -18.44 15.85
C LEU A 10 -0.46 -19.12 16.91
N VAL A 11 0.78 -18.65 17.10
CA VAL A 11 1.80 -19.37 17.89
C VAL A 11 2.36 -18.57 19.07
N ASP A 12 1.71 -17.48 19.48
CA ASP A 12 2.16 -16.62 20.58
C ASP A 12 1.15 -16.59 21.74
N THR A 13 0.40 -17.67 21.96
CA THR A 13 -0.76 -17.64 22.86
C THR A 13 -0.39 -17.82 24.34
N TYR A 14 0.21 -18.95 24.70
CA TYR A 14 0.50 -19.33 26.08
C TYR A 14 1.97 -19.63 26.32
N CYS A 15 2.63 -20.23 25.33
CA CYS A 15 4.03 -20.58 25.35
C CYS A 15 4.83 -19.66 24.42
N ASP A 16 6.14 -19.85 24.45
CA ASP A 16 7.07 -19.15 23.56
C ASP A 16 6.80 -19.52 22.09
N GLU A 17 6.93 -18.54 21.19
CA GLU A 17 6.67 -18.67 19.76
C GLU A 17 7.40 -19.84 19.12
N LYS A 18 8.62 -20.08 19.58
CA LYS A 18 9.46 -21.18 19.12
C LYS A 18 8.83 -22.54 19.41
N ILE A 19 8.25 -22.70 20.60
CA ILE A 19 7.68 -23.96 21.07
C ILE A 19 6.35 -24.22 20.36
N GLU A 20 5.45 -23.22 20.36
CA GLU A 20 4.14 -23.37 19.72
C GLU A 20 4.26 -23.56 18.20
N ALA A 21 5.25 -22.94 17.54
CA ALA A 21 5.49 -23.16 16.11
C ALA A 21 5.86 -24.61 15.79
N VAL A 22 6.74 -25.23 16.59
CA VAL A 22 7.11 -26.64 16.43
C VAL A 22 5.92 -27.54 16.70
N TRP A 23 5.17 -27.30 17.79
CA TRP A 23 3.97 -28.09 18.10
C TRP A 23 2.91 -27.99 17.01
N ALA A 24 2.68 -26.80 16.46
CA ALA A 24 1.77 -26.59 15.35
C ALA A 24 2.20 -27.42 14.12
N ALA A 25 3.48 -27.41 13.78
CA ALA A 25 4.02 -28.14 12.64
C ALA A 25 3.95 -29.68 12.82
N GLU A 26 4.18 -30.18 14.04
CA GLU A 26 4.09 -31.60 14.35
C GLU A 26 2.64 -32.12 14.42
N THR A 27 1.71 -31.26 14.83
CA THR A 27 0.32 -31.67 15.10
C THR A 27 -0.60 -31.48 13.90
N ILE A 28 -0.38 -30.43 13.09
CA ILE A 28 -1.29 -30.03 12.01
C ILE A 28 -0.75 -30.55 10.67
N LYS A 29 -1.37 -31.62 10.15
CA LYS A 29 -0.94 -32.34 8.93
C LYS A 29 -0.75 -31.46 7.69
N ASP A 30 -1.62 -30.46 7.48
CA ASP A 30 -1.61 -29.60 6.29
C ASP A 30 -1.32 -28.13 6.65
N LEU A 31 -0.39 -27.89 7.58
CA LEU A 31 -0.02 -26.55 8.01
C LEU A 31 0.64 -25.76 6.87
N ASN A 32 0.07 -24.61 6.51
CA ASN A 32 0.64 -23.73 5.49
C ASN A 32 1.60 -22.69 6.09
N GLY A 33 1.39 -22.31 7.34
CA GLY A 33 2.27 -21.37 8.02
C GLY A 33 1.92 -21.17 9.48
N VAL A 34 2.75 -20.36 10.15
CA VAL A 34 2.52 -19.87 11.51
C VAL A 34 2.38 -18.35 11.48
N ARG A 35 1.63 -17.78 12.42
CA ARG A 35 1.45 -16.35 12.62
C ARG A 35 1.99 -15.97 13.98
N ILE A 36 2.91 -15.01 13.97
CA ILE A 36 3.52 -14.41 15.16
C ILE A 36 2.87 -13.04 15.37
N ASP A 37 2.12 -12.89 16.46
CA ASP A 37 1.48 -11.63 16.87
C ASP A 37 2.02 -11.11 18.22
N THR A 38 3.29 -11.42 18.51
CA THR A 38 3.94 -11.22 19.82
C THR A 38 3.55 -9.90 20.49
N PRO A 39 2.97 -9.92 21.70
CA PRO A 39 2.63 -8.72 22.44
C PRO A 39 3.85 -7.80 22.64
N LYS A 40 3.64 -6.48 22.64
CA LYS A 40 4.73 -5.49 22.79
C LYS A 40 5.62 -5.73 24.02
N SER A 41 5.06 -6.26 25.11
CA SER A 41 5.78 -6.57 26.35
C SER A 41 6.65 -7.84 26.28
N ARG A 42 6.59 -8.58 25.18
CA ARG A 42 7.39 -9.80 24.88
C ARG A 42 8.20 -9.66 23.60
N ARG A 43 7.86 -8.66 22.78
CA ARG A 43 8.50 -8.34 21.51
C ARG A 43 9.82 -7.60 21.72
N GLY A 44 10.84 -8.29 22.25
CA GLY A 44 12.19 -7.75 22.42
C GLY A 44 12.83 -7.38 21.08
N ASP A 45 13.18 -8.40 20.30
CA ASP A 45 13.66 -8.25 18.92
C ASP A 45 12.86 -9.19 18.02
N ILE A 46 11.83 -8.64 17.37
CA ILE A 46 10.91 -9.43 16.54
C ILE A 46 11.63 -10.12 15.39
N ARG A 47 12.71 -9.54 14.87
CA ARG A 47 13.49 -10.16 13.80
C ARG A 47 14.17 -11.42 14.30
N LYS A 48 14.80 -11.36 15.47
CA LYS A 48 15.44 -12.53 16.10
C LYS A 48 14.44 -13.62 16.46
N ILE A 49 13.25 -13.25 16.93
CA ILE A 49 12.16 -14.22 17.20
C ILE A 49 11.80 -14.96 15.91
N VAL A 50 11.62 -14.25 14.79
CA VAL A 50 11.30 -14.88 13.50
C VAL A 50 12.46 -15.76 13.00
N GLU A 51 13.71 -15.32 13.17
CA GLU A 51 14.91 -16.12 12.83
C GLU A 51 15.00 -17.40 13.68
N GLU A 52 14.70 -17.32 14.98
CA GLU A 52 14.67 -18.47 15.90
C GLU A 52 13.57 -19.46 15.54
N VAL A 53 12.34 -18.98 15.28
CA VAL A 53 11.23 -19.82 14.84
C VAL A 53 11.56 -20.50 13.51
N ARG A 54 12.11 -19.75 12.54
CA ARG A 54 12.52 -20.30 11.24
C ARG A 54 13.56 -21.41 11.42
N TRP A 55 14.57 -21.18 12.24
CA TRP A 55 15.61 -22.16 12.54
C TRP A 55 15.02 -23.46 13.11
N GLU A 56 14.17 -23.36 14.13
CA GLU A 56 13.63 -24.54 14.81
C GLU A 56 12.68 -25.36 13.93
N LEU A 57 11.92 -24.71 13.06
CA LEU A 57 11.13 -25.38 12.03
C LEU A 57 12.04 -26.08 11.00
N ASP A 58 13.10 -25.41 10.53
CA ASP A 58 13.98 -25.92 9.48
C ASP A 58 14.78 -27.14 9.90
N ILE A 59 15.36 -27.13 11.11
CA ILE A 59 16.15 -28.25 11.62
C ILE A 59 15.30 -29.51 11.86
N ARG A 60 13.98 -29.36 11.98
CA ARG A 60 13.00 -30.46 12.10
C ARG A 60 12.35 -30.85 10.77
N GLY A 61 12.76 -30.23 9.67
CA GLY A 61 12.29 -30.57 8.32
C GLY A 61 11.07 -29.78 7.83
N TYR A 62 10.55 -28.82 8.61
CA TYR A 62 9.36 -28.02 8.28
C TYR A 62 9.66 -26.76 7.46
N LYS A 63 10.54 -26.89 6.45
CA LYS A 63 11.00 -25.77 5.61
C LYS A 63 9.90 -25.12 4.76
N ASN A 64 8.81 -25.85 4.54
CA ASN A 64 7.65 -25.41 3.77
C ASN A 64 6.63 -24.61 4.58
N VAL A 65 6.71 -24.62 5.92
CA VAL A 65 5.81 -23.86 6.80
C VAL A 65 6.20 -22.39 6.73
N LYS A 66 5.33 -21.54 6.19
CA LYS A 66 5.59 -20.10 6.06
C LYS A 66 5.47 -19.35 7.38
N ILE A 67 6.10 -18.19 7.51
CA ILE A 67 5.99 -17.34 8.71
C ILE A 67 5.31 -16.02 8.35
N PHE A 68 4.19 -15.75 9.01
CA PHE A 68 3.45 -14.50 8.93
C PHE A 68 3.64 -13.69 10.21
N VAL A 69 3.80 -12.38 10.08
CA VAL A 69 3.99 -11.49 11.24
C VAL A 69 2.90 -10.43 11.27
N SER A 70 2.38 -10.11 12.45
CA SER A 70 1.36 -9.06 12.61
C SER A 70 1.54 -8.24 13.88
N GLY A 71 0.61 -7.30 14.07
CA GLY A 71 0.49 -6.50 15.29
C GLY A 71 1.39 -5.28 15.23
N GLY A 72 0.81 -4.10 14.99
CA GLY A 72 1.57 -2.84 15.03
C GLY A 72 2.70 -2.70 14.00
N ILE A 73 2.63 -3.44 12.88
CA ILE A 73 3.63 -3.43 11.81
C ILE A 73 3.50 -2.14 10.98
N ASN A 74 4.63 -1.48 10.72
CA ASN A 74 4.76 -0.36 9.79
C ASN A 74 5.75 -0.66 8.65
N GLU A 75 6.02 0.33 7.79
CA GLU A 75 6.94 0.21 6.66
C GLU A 75 8.40 -0.11 7.05
N GLU A 76 8.88 0.44 8.17
CA GLU A 76 10.24 0.19 8.67
C GLU A 76 10.37 -1.25 9.17
N ASP A 77 9.36 -1.74 9.89
CA ASP A 77 9.28 -3.13 10.35
C ASP A 77 9.31 -4.11 9.17
N ILE A 78 8.54 -3.85 8.11
CA ILE A 78 8.50 -4.70 6.91
C ILE A 78 9.89 -4.79 6.26
N VAL A 79 10.62 -3.68 6.18
CA VAL A 79 11.99 -3.65 5.63
C VAL A 79 12.93 -4.50 6.50
N ASN A 80 12.79 -4.43 7.83
CA ASN A 80 13.59 -5.19 8.78
C ASN A 80 13.22 -6.68 8.85
N LEU A 81 11.99 -7.04 8.47
CA LEU A 81 11.40 -8.37 8.56
C LEU A 81 11.21 -9.07 7.21
N LYS A 82 12.03 -8.73 6.19
CA LYS A 82 11.98 -9.37 4.87
C LYS A 82 12.11 -10.90 4.85
N LEU A 83 12.53 -11.52 5.96
CA LEU A 83 12.55 -12.98 6.11
C LEU A 83 11.17 -13.60 6.35
N ALA A 84 10.15 -12.80 6.70
CA ALA A 84 8.77 -13.26 6.83
C ALA A 84 8.12 -13.40 5.44
N ASP A 85 7.22 -14.37 5.31
CA ASP A 85 6.49 -14.68 4.09
C ASP A 85 5.26 -13.80 3.87
N GLY A 86 4.77 -13.13 4.93
CA GLY A 86 3.63 -12.22 4.83
C GLY A 86 3.39 -11.40 6.09
N PHE A 87 2.62 -10.33 5.92
CA PHE A 87 2.39 -9.32 6.96
C PHE A 87 0.91 -9.05 7.16
N GLY A 88 0.48 -9.04 8.43
CA GLY A 88 -0.79 -8.49 8.86
C GLY A 88 -0.63 -7.02 9.26
N VAL A 89 -1.02 -6.11 8.37
CA VAL A 89 -0.89 -4.65 8.59
C VAL A 89 -2.27 -4.06 8.87
N GLY A 90 -2.40 -3.43 10.05
CA GLY A 90 -3.67 -2.86 10.53
C GLY A 90 -3.60 -1.34 10.66
N THR A 91 -3.37 -0.87 11.89
CA THR A 91 -3.47 0.54 12.28
C THR A 91 -2.65 1.51 11.42
N SER A 92 -1.45 1.13 10.99
CA SER A 92 -0.60 1.97 10.12
C SER A 92 -1.25 2.32 8.78
N ILE A 93 -2.19 1.50 8.30
CA ILE A 93 -2.98 1.78 7.10
C ILE A 93 -4.35 2.36 7.48
N SER A 94 -5.08 1.67 8.36
CA SER A 94 -6.49 2.01 8.63
C SER A 94 -6.66 3.32 9.41
N ALA A 95 -5.64 3.76 10.13
CA ALA A 95 -5.60 5.03 10.85
C ALA A 95 -4.50 5.96 10.30
N ALA A 96 -4.16 5.80 9.02
CA ALA A 96 -3.24 6.71 8.34
C ALA A 96 -3.76 8.15 8.41
N SER A 97 -2.84 9.11 8.59
CA SER A 97 -3.17 10.53 8.59
C SER A 97 -3.92 10.93 7.32
N THR A 98 -5.00 11.67 7.49
CA THR A 98 -5.78 12.16 6.36
C THR A 98 -5.00 13.18 5.53
N ILE A 99 -5.18 13.15 4.22
CA ILE A 99 -4.71 14.24 3.34
C ILE A 99 -5.67 15.42 3.48
N ASP A 100 -5.17 16.57 3.89
CA ASP A 100 -5.96 17.79 4.11
C ASP A 100 -6.30 18.47 2.77
N PHE A 101 -7.38 18.00 2.14
CA PHE A 101 -7.90 18.60 0.90
C PHE A 101 -8.79 19.81 1.20
N ALA A 102 -8.58 20.88 0.42
CA ALA A 102 -9.42 22.07 0.43
C ALA A 102 -10.16 22.22 -0.91
N LEU A 103 -11.38 22.76 -0.86
CA LEU A 103 -12.16 23.16 -2.02
C LEU A 103 -12.27 24.68 -2.04
N ASP A 104 -11.77 25.29 -3.11
CA ASP A 104 -11.70 26.74 -3.26
C ASP A 104 -12.25 27.15 -4.64
N ILE A 105 -12.98 28.26 -4.70
CA ILE A 105 -13.37 28.87 -5.98
C ILE A 105 -12.12 29.48 -6.63
N VAL A 106 -11.84 29.09 -7.87
CA VAL A 106 -10.71 29.60 -8.66
C VAL A 106 -11.15 30.45 -9.86
N GLU A 107 -12.44 30.47 -10.19
CA GLU A 107 -12.96 31.18 -11.35
C GLU A 107 -14.43 31.53 -11.13
N ILE A 108 -14.83 32.75 -11.52
CA ILE A 108 -16.22 33.24 -11.48
C ILE A 108 -16.50 33.92 -12.83
N ASP A 109 -17.56 33.51 -13.51
CA ASP A 109 -17.97 34.06 -14.82
C ASP A 109 -16.82 34.12 -15.86
N GLY A 110 -15.94 33.11 -15.87
CA GLY A 110 -14.76 33.03 -16.74
C GLY A 110 -13.60 33.96 -16.34
N MET A 111 -13.72 34.70 -15.24
CA MET A 111 -12.66 35.54 -14.70
C MET A 111 -11.88 34.79 -13.62
N PRO A 112 -10.53 34.76 -13.69
CA PRO A 112 -9.72 34.10 -12.68
C PRO A 112 -9.83 34.84 -11.34
N VAL A 113 -10.18 34.12 -10.28
CA VAL A 113 -10.26 34.65 -8.91
C VAL A 113 -9.62 33.67 -7.93
N ALA A 114 -9.17 34.13 -6.76
CA ALA A 114 -8.77 33.25 -5.67
C ALA A 114 -8.62 34.05 -4.38
N LYS A 115 -8.81 33.39 -3.24
CA LYS A 115 -8.39 33.95 -1.94
C LYS A 115 -6.87 33.89 -1.79
N ARG A 116 -6.34 34.65 -0.82
CA ARG A 116 -4.90 34.65 -0.48
C ARG A 116 -4.39 33.22 -0.26
N GLY A 117 -3.23 32.91 -0.85
CA GLY A 117 -2.59 31.60 -0.77
C GLY A 117 -3.15 30.54 -1.73
N LYS A 118 -4.04 30.90 -2.65
CA LYS A 118 -4.57 30.01 -3.70
C LYS A 118 -4.31 30.60 -5.09
N LEU A 119 -4.15 29.71 -6.08
CA LEU A 119 -3.91 30.08 -7.47
C LEU A 119 -5.25 30.15 -8.21
N GLY A 120 -5.58 31.32 -8.77
CA GLY A 120 -6.80 31.52 -9.55
C GLY A 120 -6.74 30.92 -10.96
N GLY A 121 -7.87 30.96 -11.65
CA GLY A 121 -8.11 30.46 -13.00
C GLY A 121 -8.28 28.95 -13.09
N LYS A 122 -8.98 28.50 -14.13
CA LYS A 122 -8.98 27.10 -14.56
C LYS A 122 -7.58 26.65 -14.99
N LYS A 123 -7.26 25.39 -14.69
CA LYS A 123 -5.94 24.79 -14.91
C LYS A 123 -6.08 23.39 -15.49
N PHE A 124 -5.04 22.95 -16.17
CA PHE A 124 -4.87 21.58 -16.60
C PHE A 124 -3.72 20.94 -15.84
N VAL A 125 -3.83 19.64 -15.60
CA VAL A 125 -2.80 18.85 -14.91
C VAL A 125 -2.26 17.82 -15.88
N TYR A 126 -0.96 17.91 -16.17
CA TYR A 126 -0.25 16.98 -17.01
C TYR A 126 0.69 16.11 -16.20
N ARG A 127 0.79 14.83 -16.53
CA ARG A 127 1.71 13.88 -15.89
C ARG A 127 2.55 13.18 -16.95
N CYS A 128 3.85 13.10 -16.74
CA CYS A 128 4.72 12.32 -17.61
C CYS A 128 4.44 10.82 -17.40
N PRO A 129 4.17 10.03 -18.46
CA PRO A 129 3.89 8.61 -18.31
C PRO A 129 5.13 7.80 -17.89
N THR A 130 6.34 8.34 -18.10
CA THR A 130 7.60 7.64 -17.84
C THR A 130 8.14 7.86 -16.44
N CYS A 131 8.18 9.11 -15.96
CA CYS A 131 8.81 9.45 -14.67
C CYS A 131 7.83 10.06 -13.67
N LEU A 132 6.53 10.06 -13.99
CA LEU A 132 5.43 10.55 -13.16
C LEU A 132 5.52 12.02 -12.72
N THR A 133 6.47 12.80 -13.25
CA THR A 133 6.55 14.23 -12.99
C THR A 133 5.26 14.91 -13.41
N VAL A 134 4.73 15.78 -12.54
CA VAL A 134 3.48 16.50 -12.73
C VAL A 134 3.78 17.96 -13.06
N GLN A 135 3.04 18.52 -14.00
CA GLN A 135 3.04 19.95 -14.32
C GLN A 135 1.60 20.46 -14.35
N VAL A 136 1.39 21.66 -13.83
CA VAL A 136 0.10 22.34 -13.83
C VAL A 136 0.26 23.58 -14.70
N ILE A 137 -0.61 23.74 -15.69
CA ILE A 137 -0.61 24.90 -16.59
C ILE A 137 -1.94 25.64 -16.50
N HIS A 138 -1.92 26.95 -16.69
CA HIS A 138 -3.14 27.74 -16.78
C HIS A 138 -3.86 27.46 -18.09
N GLU A 139 -5.19 27.55 -18.14
CA GLU A 139 -5.97 27.34 -19.37
C GLU A 139 -5.62 28.26 -20.57
N LYS A 140 -4.85 29.33 -20.32
CA LYS A 140 -4.41 30.28 -21.35
C LYS A 140 -3.16 29.77 -22.07
N GLU A 141 -2.45 28.82 -21.46
CA GLU A 141 -1.35 28.10 -22.06
C GLU A 141 -1.94 27.06 -23.01
N LYS A 142 -1.78 27.31 -24.32
CA LYS A 142 -2.41 26.50 -25.37
C LYS A 142 -1.65 25.23 -25.69
N GLU A 143 -0.38 25.16 -25.29
CA GLU A 143 0.52 24.09 -25.69
C GLU A 143 0.68 23.07 -24.57
N LYS A 144 0.65 21.80 -24.98
CA LYS A 144 0.89 20.67 -24.09
C LYS A 144 2.37 20.66 -23.68
N PRO A 145 2.69 20.62 -22.37
CA PRO A 145 4.07 20.71 -21.93
C PRO A 145 4.85 19.42 -22.24
N ALA A 146 6.13 19.59 -22.55
CA ALA A 146 7.11 18.51 -22.46
C ALA A 146 7.56 18.34 -21.00
N CYS A 147 7.93 17.12 -20.62
CA CYS A 147 8.42 16.84 -19.28
C CYS A 147 9.76 17.55 -19.04
N ASN A 148 9.83 18.41 -18.03
CA ASN A 148 11.06 19.12 -17.64
C ASN A 148 12.19 18.20 -17.11
N LYS A 149 11.92 16.91 -16.83
CA LYS A 149 12.91 15.95 -16.33
C LYS A 149 13.46 15.02 -17.42
N CYS A 150 12.61 14.59 -18.35
CA CYS A 150 12.98 13.59 -19.37
C CYS A 150 12.59 13.97 -20.80
N SER A 151 12.08 15.19 -21.02
CA SER A 151 11.65 15.72 -22.32
C SER A 151 10.53 14.95 -23.04
N ASN A 152 9.97 13.90 -22.41
CA ASN A 152 8.85 13.16 -22.97
C ASN A 152 7.57 14.00 -23.02
N THR A 153 6.72 13.69 -23.99
CA THR A 153 5.36 14.26 -24.05
C THR A 153 4.58 13.83 -22.81
N MET A 154 3.91 14.78 -22.15
CA MET A 154 3.12 14.49 -20.94
C MET A 154 1.71 14.01 -21.32
N GLU A 155 0.85 13.67 -20.35
CA GLU A 155 -0.56 13.30 -20.58
C GLU A 155 -1.46 14.08 -19.65
N GLU A 156 -2.61 14.58 -20.14
CA GLU A 156 -3.58 15.27 -19.29
C GLU A 156 -4.27 14.24 -18.38
N ILE A 157 -4.25 14.50 -17.07
CA ILE A 157 -4.79 13.59 -16.05
C ILE A 157 -6.04 14.13 -15.35
N LEU A 158 -6.44 15.38 -15.60
CA LEU A 158 -7.67 15.97 -15.09
C LEU A 158 -8.79 15.85 -16.14
N LEU A 159 -9.36 14.64 -16.25
CA LEU A 159 -10.38 14.34 -17.25
C LEU A 159 -11.80 14.52 -16.68
N PRO A 160 -12.80 14.93 -17.50
CA PRO A 160 -14.18 15.06 -17.04
C PRO A 160 -14.78 13.72 -16.58
N LEU A 161 -15.19 13.63 -15.32
CA LEU A 161 -15.95 12.49 -14.79
C LEU A 161 -17.47 12.71 -14.96
N ILE A 162 -17.93 13.95 -14.74
CA ILE A 162 -19.34 14.35 -14.82
C ILE A 162 -19.46 15.54 -15.78
N LYS A 163 -20.44 15.52 -16.70
CA LYS A 163 -20.85 16.66 -17.52
C LYS A 163 -22.37 16.84 -17.41
N ASN A 164 -22.82 18.05 -17.11
CA ASN A 164 -24.25 18.39 -16.98
C ASN A 164 -25.02 17.41 -16.06
N GLY A 165 -24.42 17.06 -14.91
CA GLY A 165 -25.00 16.13 -13.93
C GLY A 165 -25.01 14.65 -14.34
N LYS A 166 -24.44 14.29 -15.49
CA LYS A 166 -24.34 12.90 -15.97
C LYS A 166 -22.91 12.41 -15.92
N LEU A 167 -22.73 11.16 -15.48
CA LEU A 167 -21.45 10.47 -15.57
C LEU A 167 -21.06 10.30 -17.05
N VAL A 168 -19.84 10.67 -17.42
CA VAL A 168 -19.32 10.59 -18.80
C VAL A 168 -18.06 9.75 -18.94
N ALA A 169 -17.65 9.06 -17.88
CA ALA A 169 -16.55 8.12 -17.87
C ALA A 169 -16.96 6.83 -17.15
N GLU A 170 -16.35 5.72 -17.53
CA GLU A 170 -16.53 4.44 -16.86
C GLU A 170 -15.72 4.41 -15.55
N LEU A 171 -16.34 3.89 -14.49
CA LEU A 171 -15.66 3.72 -13.21
C LEU A 171 -14.92 2.37 -13.21
N PRO A 172 -13.59 2.36 -13.02
CA PRO A 172 -12.85 1.11 -12.96
C PRO A 172 -13.18 0.34 -11.68
N GLU A 173 -13.08 -0.98 -11.75
CA GLU A 173 -13.15 -1.86 -10.59
C GLU A 173 -11.92 -1.70 -9.70
N ALA A 174 -12.06 -2.06 -8.42
CA ALA A 174 -10.99 -1.92 -7.43
C ALA A 174 -9.68 -2.63 -7.84
N GLU A 175 -9.77 -3.78 -8.50
CA GLU A 175 -8.60 -4.53 -8.98
C GLU A 175 -7.82 -3.76 -10.04
N LYS A 176 -8.51 -3.18 -11.03
CA LYS A 176 -7.88 -2.34 -12.07
C LYS A 176 -7.23 -1.08 -11.49
N ILE A 177 -7.85 -0.48 -10.46
CA ILE A 177 -7.27 0.67 -9.76
C ILE A 177 -5.97 0.24 -9.05
N ARG A 178 -5.98 -0.90 -8.36
CA ARG A 178 -4.81 -1.47 -7.68
C ARG A 178 -3.68 -1.78 -8.66
N GLU A 179 -3.96 -2.42 -9.79
CA GLU A 179 -2.98 -2.71 -10.83
C GLU A 179 -2.28 -1.44 -11.32
N LYS A 180 -3.06 -0.41 -11.64
CA LYS A 180 -2.55 0.89 -12.06
C LYS A 180 -1.63 1.54 -11.01
N VAL A 181 -1.95 1.42 -9.72
CA VAL A 181 -1.08 1.92 -8.63
C VAL A 181 0.20 1.10 -8.54
N LEU A 182 0.11 -0.23 -8.62
CA LEU A 182 1.28 -1.11 -8.58
C LEU A 182 2.23 -0.89 -9.76
N GLU A 183 1.71 -0.59 -10.95
CA GLU A 183 2.52 -0.20 -12.11
C GLU A 183 3.26 1.12 -11.87
N GLN A 184 2.59 2.11 -11.27
CA GLN A 184 3.19 3.41 -10.96
C GLN A 184 4.29 3.33 -9.89
N LEU A 185 4.19 2.39 -8.95
CA LEU A 185 5.21 2.17 -7.91
C LEU A 185 6.49 1.51 -8.44
N LYS A 186 6.51 1.02 -9.68
CA LYS A 186 7.70 0.41 -10.31
C LYS A 186 8.61 1.41 -11.04
N ILE A 187 8.11 2.63 -11.26
CA ILE A 187 8.83 3.72 -11.94
C ILE A 187 9.84 4.36 -10.99
#